data_AF-A0A395K0X2-F1
#
_entry.id   AF-A0A395K0X2-F1
#
_cell.length_a   1.000
_cell.length_b   1.000
_cell.length_c   1.000
_cell.angle_alpha   90.00
_cell.angle_beta   90.00
_cell.angle_gamma   90.00
#
_symmetry.space_group_name_H-M   'P 1'
#
loop_
_entity.id
_entity.type
_entity.pdbx_description
1 polymer ?
#
loop_
_entity_poly.entity_id
_entity_poly.type
_entity_poly.pdbx_seq_one_letter_code
_entity_poly.pdbx_strand_id
1 'polypeptide(L)'
;MKQLIILLLLIIASIIGFGKYQQYKRYTSPKVTYQTEKKLDFEYHNQEFVLNYYKAIEDLNSYVMLQWSANSIDVRTPEDDDHETKLAVTRYSEKLGRIKYYETKLYTSALLKKDGLSNKEIKFLEETGTDLNSYKYQQEVMRIKSMFDNERKLSYGQTGALIYEVQKKLVKKGFNITVDGIYRIETKNAIKSFEEKNNLFADGLLDILTLDALFK
;
A
#
# COMPACT_ATOMS: atom_id res chain seq x y z
N MET A 1 75.22 -11.21 9.74
CA MET A 1 74.80 -9.92 9.12
C MET A 1 73.81 -10.10 7.98
N LYS A 2 74.09 -10.89 6.92
CA LYS A 2 73.17 -11.10 5.79
C LYS A 2 71.79 -11.69 6.19
N GLN A 3 71.75 -12.64 7.11
CA GLN A 3 70.49 -13.24 7.60
C GLN A 3 69.58 -12.23 8.32
N LEU A 4 70.16 -11.30 9.10
CA LEU A 4 69.41 -10.25 9.78
C LEU A 4 68.81 -9.24 8.78
N ILE A 5 69.55 -8.93 7.70
CA ILE A 5 69.07 -8.05 6.63
C ILE A 5 67.90 -8.71 5.86
N ILE A 6 68.01 -10.02 5.57
CA ILE A 6 66.93 -10.77 4.91
C ILE A 6 65.67 -10.81 5.78
N LEU A 7 65.81 -11.06 7.10
CA LEU A 7 64.69 -11.03 8.05
C LEU A 7 64.02 -9.65 8.07
N LEU A 8 64.80 -8.58 8.13
CA LEU A 8 64.30 -7.20 8.12
C LEU A 8 63.51 -6.90 6.83
N LEU A 9 64.02 -7.32 5.67
CA LEU A 9 63.35 -7.13 4.38
C LEU A 9 62.02 -7.89 4.29
N LEU A 10 61.94 -9.10 4.85
CA LEU A 10 60.69 -9.88 4.92
C LEU A 10 59.65 -9.22 5.82
N ILE A 11 60.06 -8.61 6.93
CA ILE A 11 59.17 -7.85 7.82
C ILE A 11 58.63 -6.62 7.08
N ILE A 12 59.50 -5.85 6.42
CA ILE A 12 59.09 -4.67 5.64
C ILE A 12 58.13 -5.06 4.51
N ALA A 13 58.44 -6.12 3.76
CA ALA A 13 57.59 -6.62 2.69
C ALA A 13 56.21 -7.07 3.22
N SER A 14 56.17 -7.72 4.39
CA SER A 14 54.92 -8.10 5.06
C SER A 14 54.08 -6.88 5.45
N ILE A 15 54.70 -5.83 6.00
CA ILE A 15 54.01 -4.59 6.38
C ILE A 15 53.43 -3.88 5.14
N ILE A 16 54.20 -3.76 4.06
CA ILE A 16 53.75 -3.14 2.81
C ILE A 16 52.63 -3.98 2.17
N GLY A 17 52.79 -5.30 2.14
CA GLY A 17 51.79 -6.24 1.64
C GLY A 17 50.47 -6.14 2.41
N PHE A 18 50.55 -6.11 3.74
CA PHE A 18 49.39 -5.92 4.61
C PHE A 18 48.70 -4.56 4.36
N GLY A 19 49.47 -3.48 4.25
CA GLY A 19 48.93 -2.15 3.92
C GLY A 19 48.20 -2.13 2.59
N LYS A 20 48.78 -2.74 1.54
CA LYS A 20 48.13 -2.88 0.22
C LYS A 20 46.89 -3.75 0.27
N TYR A 21 46.91 -4.85 1.02
CA TYR A 21 45.76 -5.74 1.20
C TYR A 21 44.59 -5.01 1.89
N GLN A 22 44.87 -4.26 2.96
CA GLN A 22 43.84 -3.45 3.64
C GLN A 22 43.28 -2.37 2.71
N GLN A 23 44.14 -1.72 1.93
CA GLN A 23 43.72 -0.74 0.93
C GLN A 23 42.82 -1.38 -0.15
N TYR A 24 43.19 -2.56 -0.65
CA TYR A 24 42.38 -3.33 -1.58
C TYR A 24 41.01 -3.69 -0.98
N LYS A 25 40.98 -4.31 0.21
CA LYS A 25 39.73 -4.67 0.91
C LYS A 25 38.79 -3.47 1.13
N ARG A 26 39.37 -2.28 1.35
CA ARG A 26 38.63 -1.01 1.48
C ARG A 26 37.98 -0.54 0.18
N TYR A 27 38.62 -0.74 -0.97
CA TYR A 27 38.16 -0.24 -2.28
C TYR A 27 37.50 -1.29 -3.17
N THR A 28 37.53 -2.57 -2.79
CA THR A 28 36.91 -3.68 -3.53
C THR A 28 35.98 -4.48 -2.63
N SER A 29 34.95 -3.81 -2.10
CA SER A 29 33.91 -4.46 -1.31
C SER A 29 32.97 -5.28 -2.22
N PRO A 30 32.49 -6.47 -1.79
CA PRO A 30 31.42 -7.20 -2.47
C PRO A 30 30.20 -6.29 -2.63
N LYS A 31 29.36 -6.48 -3.67
CA LYS A 31 28.22 -5.63 -4.05
C LYS A 31 27.47 -5.03 -2.84
N VAL A 32 27.88 -3.83 -2.40
CA VAL A 32 27.38 -3.18 -1.17
C VAL A 32 26.04 -2.50 -1.41
N THR A 33 25.77 -2.10 -2.64
CA THR A 33 24.54 -1.39 -2.96
C THR A 33 23.33 -2.31 -2.77
N TYR A 34 22.45 -1.92 -1.85
CA TYR A 34 21.14 -2.54 -1.72
C TYR A 34 20.34 -2.37 -3.02
N GLN A 35 19.74 -3.45 -3.49
CA GLN A 35 18.92 -3.49 -4.71
C GLN A 35 17.63 -4.24 -4.44
N THR A 36 16.59 -3.89 -5.18
CA THR A 36 15.28 -4.52 -5.10
C THR A 36 14.78 -4.87 -6.50
N GLU A 37 14.19 -6.05 -6.64
CA GLU A 37 13.57 -6.51 -7.88
C GLU A 37 12.10 -6.08 -7.98
N LYS A 38 11.54 -5.53 -6.89
CA LYS A 38 10.16 -5.07 -6.84
C LYS A 38 9.98 -3.86 -7.75
N LYS A 39 8.91 -3.88 -8.54
CA LYS A 39 8.45 -2.69 -9.26
C LYS A 39 7.76 -1.74 -8.29
N LEU A 40 8.39 -0.62 -7.98
CA LEU A 40 7.90 0.37 -7.03
C LEU A 40 7.19 1.52 -7.74
N ASP A 41 6.22 2.13 -7.06
CA ASP A 41 5.48 3.30 -7.53
C ASP A 41 5.90 4.54 -6.74
N PHE A 42 6.59 5.45 -7.41
CA PHE A 42 7.10 6.69 -6.83
C PHE A 42 6.18 7.90 -7.03
N GLU A 43 5.04 7.72 -7.72
CA GLU A 43 4.13 8.82 -8.08
C GLU A 43 2.92 8.92 -7.16
N TYR A 44 2.66 7.90 -6.34
CA TYR A 44 1.52 7.90 -5.40
C TYR A 44 1.83 8.65 -4.10
N HIS A 45 2.94 8.29 -3.45
CA HIS A 45 3.36 8.92 -2.20
C HIS A 45 4.01 10.28 -2.44
N ASN A 46 4.00 11.16 -1.44
CA ASN A 46 4.61 12.48 -1.58
C ASN A 46 6.13 12.41 -1.80
N GLN A 47 6.71 13.49 -2.32
CA GLN A 47 8.14 13.56 -2.64
C GLN A 47 9.04 13.35 -1.41
N GLU A 48 8.60 13.78 -0.23
CA GLU A 48 9.36 13.58 1.02
C GLU A 48 9.46 12.10 1.38
N PHE A 49 8.38 11.33 1.21
CA PHE A 49 8.36 9.89 1.46
C PHE A 49 9.33 9.15 0.52
N VAL A 50 9.30 9.50 -0.77
CA VAL A 50 10.20 8.93 -1.78
C VAL A 50 11.66 9.31 -1.48
N LEU A 51 11.92 10.56 -1.11
CA LEU A 51 13.25 11.01 -0.69
C LEU A 51 13.73 10.24 0.55
N ASN A 52 12.86 10.00 1.52
CA ASN A 52 13.20 9.25 2.73
C ASN A 52 13.49 7.77 2.45
N TYR A 53 12.86 7.17 1.45
CA TYR A 53 13.22 5.82 0.96
C TYR A 53 14.65 5.79 0.41
N TYR A 54 15.00 6.71 -0.49
CA TYR A 54 16.36 6.78 -1.04
C TYR A 54 17.41 7.08 0.05
N LYS A 55 17.10 7.99 0.99
CA LYS A 55 17.96 8.25 2.16
C LYS A 55 18.17 6.99 3.00
N ALA A 56 17.15 6.17 3.20
CA ALA A 56 17.30 4.92 3.95
C ALA A 56 18.21 3.91 3.25
N ILE A 57 18.16 3.84 1.91
CA ILE A 57 19.09 3.02 1.11
C ILE A 57 20.53 3.51 1.28
N GLU A 58 20.77 4.82 1.12
CA GLU A 58 22.11 5.39 1.24
C GLU A 58 22.67 5.26 2.66
N ASP A 59 21.82 5.40 3.68
CA ASP A 59 22.18 5.18 5.08
C ASP A 59 22.58 3.72 5.34
N LEU A 60 21.86 2.74 4.80
CA LEU A 60 22.24 1.32 4.89
C LEU A 60 23.55 1.05 4.14
N ASN A 61 23.68 1.52 2.90
CA ASN A 61 24.87 1.30 2.06
C ASN A 61 26.12 1.88 2.73
N SER A 62 26.01 3.12 3.22
CA SER A 62 27.09 3.80 3.96
C SER A 62 27.44 3.05 5.24
N TYR A 63 26.45 2.55 5.97
CA TYR A 63 26.66 1.76 7.18
C TYR A 63 27.41 0.46 6.91
N VAL A 64 26.98 -0.32 5.90
CA VAL A 64 27.65 -1.56 5.52
C VAL A 64 29.09 -1.28 5.10
N MET A 65 29.31 -0.25 4.27
CA MET A 65 30.65 0.15 3.84
C MET A 65 31.54 0.57 5.01
N LEU A 66 31.00 1.29 5.99
CA LEU A 66 31.73 1.70 7.19
C LEU A 66 32.12 0.49 8.05
N GLN A 67 31.19 -0.42 8.34
CA GLN A 67 31.48 -1.60 9.15
C GLN A 67 32.53 -2.50 8.47
N TRP A 68 32.42 -2.69 7.16
CA TRP A 68 33.40 -3.47 6.40
C TRP A 68 34.79 -2.83 6.39
N SER A 69 34.87 -1.52 6.11
CA SER A 69 36.16 -0.85 5.88
C SER A 69 36.89 -0.40 7.15
N ALA A 70 36.15 -0.02 8.20
CA ALA A 70 36.73 0.49 9.44
C ALA A 70 36.82 -0.60 10.52
N ASN A 71 35.80 -1.46 10.61
CA ASN A 71 35.69 -2.43 11.69
C ASN A 71 35.96 -3.87 11.24
N SER A 72 36.18 -4.10 9.94
CA SER A 72 36.31 -5.45 9.35
C SER A 72 35.11 -6.36 9.58
N ILE A 73 33.92 -5.81 9.85
CA ILE A 73 32.69 -6.57 10.11
C ILE A 73 31.86 -6.66 8.81
N ASP A 74 31.57 -7.88 8.36
CA ASP A 74 30.52 -8.13 7.38
C ASP A 74 29.18 -8.31 8.09
N VAL A 75 28.37 -7.25 8.11
CA VAL A 75 27.05 -7.27 8.77
C VAL A 75 26.01 -8.15 8.06
N ARG A 76 26.28 -8.65 6.86
CA ARG A 76 25.38 -9.54 6.10
C ARG A 76 25.72 -11.00 6.30
N THR A 77 27.01 -11.27 6.47
CA THR A 77 27.58 -12.60 6.64
C THR A 77 28.60 -12.56 7.78
N PRO A 78 28.15 -12.32 9.03
CA PRO A 78 29.07 -12.18 10.16
C PRO A 78 29.80 -13.49 10.42
N GLU A 79 31.13 -13.42 10.55
CA GLU A 79 32.00 -14.57 10.87
C GLU A 79 32.15 -14.76 12.39
N ASP A 80 32.09 -13.66 13.15
CA ASP A 80 32.23 -13.63 14.60
C ASP A 80 30.87 -13.38 15.30
N ASP A 81 30.77 -13.78 16.56
CA ASP A 81 29.57 -13.57 17.38
C ASP A 81 29.84 -12.72 18.64
N ASP A 82 30.90 -11.93 18.61
CA ASP A 82 31.23 -11.00 19.68
C ASP A 82 30.14 -9.90 19.83
N HIS A 83 30.22 -9.17 20.94
CA HIS A 83 29.23 -8.14 21.25
C HIS A 83 29.18 -7.02 20.21
N GLU A 84 30.32 -6.60 19.64
CA GLU A 84 30.38 -5.55 18.64
C GLU A 84 29.75 -6.01 17.32
N THR A 85 30.07 -7.23 16.87
CA THR A 85 29.46 -7.82 15.66
C THR A 85 27.96 -7.99 15.83
N LYS A 86 27.49 -8.49 16.98
CA LYS A 86 26.03 -8.61 17.27
C LYS A 86 25.33 -7.24 17.24
N LEU A 87 25.95 -6.20 17.81
CA LEU A 87 25.42 -4.85 17.78
C LEU A 87 25.37 -4.30 16.34
N ALA A 88 26.40 -4.58 15.55
CA ALA A 88 26.47 -4.11 14.17
C ALA A 88 25.42 -4.77 13.27
N VAL A 89 25.23 -6.09 13.40
CA VAL A 89 24.19 -6.86 12.70
C VAL A 89 22.79 -6.39 13.10
N THR A 90 22.58 -6.07 14.38
CA THR A 90 21.30 -5.53 14.86
C THR A 90 20.99 -4.19 14.18
N ARG A 91 21.95 -3.25 14.17
CA ARG A 91 21.79 -1.94 13.50
C ARG A 91 21.58 -2.07 11.99
N TYR A 92 22.27 -3.02 11.35
CA TYR A 92 22.03 -3.34 9.94
C TYR A 92 20.58 -3.79 9.71
N SER A 93 20.07 -4.68 10.57
CA SER A 93 18.71 -5.21 10.49
C SER A 93 17.65 -4.12 10.68
N GLU A 94 17.87 -3.17 11.60
CA GLU A 94 16.99 -2.01 11.80
C GLU A 94 16.93 -1.11 10.55
N LYS A 95 18.10 -0.78 9.98
CA LYS A 95 18.20 0.02 8.75
C LYS A 95 17.52 -0.70 7.58
N LEU A 96 17.74 -2.00 7.44
CA LEU A 96 17.09 -2.82 6.43
C LEU A 96 15.57 -2.85 6.61
N GLY A 97 15.09 -3.00 7.85
CA GLY A 97 13.67 -2.95 8.20
C GLY A 97 13.00 -1.64 7.74
N ARG A 98 13.68 -0.51 7.92
CA ARG A 98 13.22 0.79 7.43
C ARG A 98 13.07 0.83 5.91
N ILE A 99 14.03 0.28 5.16
CA ILE A 99 13.92 0.17 3.69
C ILE A 99 12.73 -0.71 3.32
N LYS A 100 12.58 -1.88 3.95
CA LYS A 100 11.48 -2.81 3.69
C LYS A 100 10.11 -2.20 3.98
N TYR A 101 10.01 -1.34 4.98
CA TYR A 101 8.79 -0.57 5.24
C TYR A 101 8.42 0.34 4.06
N TYR A 102 9.36 1.17 3.60
CA TYR A 102 9.12 2.05 2.44
C TYR A 102 8.79 1.25 1.17
N GLU A 103 9.56 0.20 0.88
CA GLU A 103 9.29 -0.66 -0.27
C GLU A 103 7.91 -1.28 -0.23
N THR A 104 7.45 -1.71 0.94
CA THR A 104 6.12 -2.31 1.07
C THR A 104 5.06 -1.30 0.68
N LYS A 105 5.17 -0.04 1.13
CA LYS A 105 4.21 1.01 0.79
C LYS A 105 4.25 1.38 -0.70
N LEU A 106 5.45 1.52 -1.28
CA LEU A 106 5.62 1.83 -2.72
C LEU A 106 5.21 0.66 -3.63
N TYR A 107 5.42 -0.58 -3.18
CA TYR A 107 5.04 -1.78 -3.93
C TYR A 107 3.53 -2.02 -3.89
N THR A 108 2.88 -1.80 -2.74
CA THR A 108 1.43 -1.94 -2.61
C THR A 108 0.68 -1.00 -3.55
N SER A 109 1.08 0.28 -3.61
CA SER A 109 0.43 1.21 -4.56
C SER A 109 0.70 0.83 -6.02
N ALA A 110 1.89 0.31 -6.35
CA ALA A 110 2.19 -0.21 -7.68
C ALA A 110 1.30 -1.40 -8.06
N LEU A 111 1.07 -2.35 -7.14
CA LEU A 111 0.17 -3.49 -7.35
C LEU A 111 -1.27 -3.04 -7.58
N LEU A 112 -1.78 -2.16 -6.71
CA LEU A 112 -3.15 -1.66 -6.83
C LEU A 112 -3.36 -0.87 -8.13
N LYS A 113 -2.38 -0.08 -8.57
CA LYS A 113 -2.43 0.59 -9.88
C LYS A 113 -2.44 -0.40 -11.03
N LYS A 114 -1.68 -1.51 -10.93
CA LYS A 114 -1.68 -2.58 -11.94
C LYS A 114 -3.07 -3.23 -12.05
N ASP A 115 -3.82 -3.30 -10.95
CA ASP A 115 -5.20 -3.81 -10.91
C ASP A 115 -6.24 -2.75 -11.35
N GLY A 116 -5.78 -1.58 -11.82
CA GLY A 116 -6.60 -0.54 -12.41
C GLY A 116 -7.09 0.54 -11.45
N LEU A 117 -6.63 0.55 -10.19
CA LEU A 117 -7.04 1.56 -9.21
C LEU A 117 -6.34 2.89 -9.45
N SER A 118 -7.09 3.97 -9.31
CA SER A 118 -6.59 5.34 -9.28
C SER A 118 -6.05 5.71 -7.89
N ASN A 119 -5.25 6.77 -7.82
CA ASN A 119 -4.69 7.27 -6.55
C ASN A 119 -5.77 7.59 -5.50
N LYS A 120 -6.96 8.05 -5.93
CA LYS A 120 -8.07 8.36 -5.00
C LYS A 120 -8.62 7.09 -4.35
N GLU A 121 -8.71 6.01 -5.11
CA GLU A 121 -9.23 4.72 -4.65
C GLU A 121 -8.23 4.05 -3.73
N ILE A 122 -6.94 4.08 -4.08
CA ILE A 122 -5.85 3.57 -3.22
C ILE A 122 -5.86 4.28 -1.87
N LYS A 123 -5.92 5.62 -1.87
CA LYS A 123 -5.98 6.43 -0.65
C LYS A 123 -7.18 6.06 0.22
N PHE A 124 -8.35 5.89 -0.40
CA PHE A 124 -9.54 5.47 0.34
C PHE A 124 -9.36 4.10 1.00
N LEU A 125 -8.81 3.11 0.29
CA LEU A 125 -8.55 1.78 0.85
C LEU A 125 -7.56 1.83 2.01
N GLU A 126 -6.52 2.67 1.91
CA GLU A 126 -5.53 2.86 2.99
C GLU A 126 -6.13 3.53 4.23
N GLU A 127 -7.01 4.53 4.05
CA GLU A 127 -7.65 5.27 5.16
C GLU A 127 -8.75 4.46 5.86
N THR A 128 -9.50 3.66 5.09
CA THR A 128 -10.66 2.93 5.61
C THR A 128 -10.37 1.49 5.99
N GLY A 129 -9.28 0.90 5.49
CA GLY A 129 -9.00 -0.52 5.64
C GLY A 129 -10.04 -1.44 4.99
N THR A 130 -10.86 -0.90 4.08
CA THR A 130 -11.91 -1.65 3.38
C THR A 130 -11.34 -2.44 2.21
N ASP A 131 -12.06 -3.48 1.76
CA ASP A 131 -11.72 -4.20 0.54
C ASP A 131 -12.23 -3.49 -0.73
N LEU A 132 -11.62 -3.81 -1.86
CA LEU A 132 -11.93 -3.18 -3.16
C LEU A 132 -13.39 -3.36 -3.59
N ASN A 133 -14.02 -4.49 -3.30
CA ASN A 133 -15.40 -4.73 -3.70
C ASN A 133 -16.34 -3.88 -2.86
N SER A 134 -16.09 -3.79 -1.55
CA SER A 134 -16.81 -2.87 -0.65
C SER A 134 -16.67 -1.42 -1.09
N TYR A 135 -15.47 -0.97 -1.49
CA TYR A 135 -15.28 0.39 -2.02
C TYR A 135 -16.07 0.64 -3.29
N LYS A 136 -15.98 -0.26 -4.29
CA LYS A 136 -16.71 -0.13 -5.56
C LYS A 136 -18.22 -0.10 -5.33
N TYR A 137 -18.70 -0.93 -4.43
CA TYR A 137 -20.10 -0.94 -4.02
C TYR A 137 -20.50 0.40 -3.38
N GLN A 138 -19.70 0.94 -2.46
CA GLN A 138 -19.98 2.26 -1.88
C GLN A 138 -20.00 3.37 -2.92
N GLN A 139 -19.09 3.37 -3.90
CA GLN A 139 -19.11 4.33 -5.01
C GLN A 139 -20.37 4.21 -5.87
N GLU A 140 -20.80 2.99 -6.18
CA GLU A 140 -22.04 2.72 -6.89
C GLU A 140 -23.24 3.27 -6.10
N VAL A 141 -23.30 3.00 -4.80
CA VAL A 141 -24.36 3.50 -3.92
C VAL A 141 -24.35 5.03 -3.82
N MET A 142 -23.17 5.67 -3.72
CA MET A 142 -23.06 7.13 -3.74
C MET A 142 -23.55 7.72 -5.07
N ARG A 143 -23.22 7.10 -6.20
CA ARG A 143 -23.71 7.53 -7.52
C ARG A 143 -25.23 7.41 -7.60
N ILE A 144 -25.80 6.29 -7.17
CA ILE A 144 -27.26 6.10 -7.13
C ILE A 144 -27.92 7.16 -6.24
N LYS A 145 -27.39 7.38 -5.02
CA LYS A 145 -27.91 8.41 -4.11
C LYS A 145 -27.77 9.82 -4.68
N SER A 146 -26.72 10.12 -5.44
CA SER A 146 -26.55 11.43 -6.10
C SER A 146 -27.57 11.71 -7.20
N MET A 147 -28.23 10.67 -7.73
CA MET A 147 -29.34 10.83 -8.68
C MET A 147 -30.67 11.17 -7.99
N PHE A 148 -30.73 11.06 -6.66
CA PHE A 148 -31.92 11.37 -5.89
C PHE A 148 -31.99 12.86 -5.59
N ASP A 149 -33.17 13.42 -5.84
CA ASP A 149 -33.49 14.82 -5.61
C ASP A 149 -34.64 14.90 -4.62
N ASN A 150 -34.35 15.37 -3.40
CA ASN A 150 -35.33 15.52 -2.32
C ASN A 150 -36.46 16.49 -2.65
N GLU A 151 -36.23 17.45 -3.54
CA GLU A 151 -37.23 18.45 -3.92
C GLU A 151 -38.19 17.90 -4.98
N ARG A 152 -37.75 16.86 -5.72
CA ARG A 152 -38.53 16.25 -6.78
C ARG A 152 -39.22 14.98 -6.30
N LYS A 153 -40.48 15.15 -5.88
CA LYS A 153 -41.35 14.03 -5.55
C LYS A 153 -41.54 13.10 -6.77
N LEU A 154 -41.37 11.80 -6.56
CA LEU A 154 -41.66 10.80 -7.59
C LEU A 154 -43.15 10.81 -7.96
N SER A 155 -43.44 10.91 -9.25
CA SER A 155 -44.80 10.88 -9.78
C SER A 155 -45.09 9.59 -10.55
N TYR A 156 -46.36 9.17 -10.56
CA TYR A 156 -46.77 7.96 -11.27
C TYR A 156 -46.42 8.07 -12.77
N GLY A 157 -45.79 7.01 -13.31
CA GLY A 157 -45.32 6.96 -14.69
C GLY A 157 -43.98 7.65 -14.93
N GLN A 158 -43.38 8.29 -13.93
CA GLN A 158 -42.04 8.88 -14.06
C GLN A 158 -41.03 7.80 -14.40
N THR A 159 -40.16 8.09 -15.36
CA THR A 159 -39.05 7.22 -15.76
C THR A 159 -37.73 7.75 -15.24
N GLY A 160 -36.81 6.89 -14.82
CA GLY A 160 -35.48 7.34 -14.41
C GLY A 160 -34.52 6.22 -14.00
N ALA A 161 -33.22 6.52 -14.12
CA ALA A 161 -32.15 5.60 -13.75
C ALA A 161 -32.20 5.22 -12.25
N LEU A 162 -32.51 6.17 -11.37
CA LEU A 162 -32.70 5.90 -9.95
C LEU A 162 -33.81 4.86 -9.70
N ILE A 163 -34.95 5.00 -10.37
CA ILE A 163 -36.09 4.09 -10.23
C ILE A 163 -35.70 2.69 -10.68
N TYR A 164 -34.98 2.59 -11.80
CA TYR A 164 -34.48 1.32 -12.31
C TYR A 164 -33.55 0.61 -11.31
N GLU A 165 -32.62 1.34 -10.70
CA GLU A 165 -31.70 0.77 -9.70
C GLU A 165 -32.41 0.38 -8.39
N VAL A 166 -33.40 1.17 -7.97
CA VAL A 166 -34.27 0.84 -6.82
C VAL A 166 -35.07 -0.43 -7.09
N GLN A 167 -35.68 -0.55 -8.27
CA GLN A 167 -36.42 -1.75 -8.67
C GLN A 167 -35.51 -2.99 -8.67
N LYS A 168 -34.30 -2.90 -9.24
CA LYS A 168 -33.30 -3.98 -9.19
C LYS A 168 -33.00 -4.42 -7.76
N LYS A 169 -32.77 -3.46 -6.86
CA LYS A 169 -32.43 -3.74 -5.48
C LYS A 169 -33.61 -4.32 -4.70
N LEU A 170 -34.83 -3.86 -4.95
CA LEU A 170 -36.06 -4.45 -4.40
C LEU A 170 -36.24 -5.90 -4.87
N VAL A 171 -36.07 -6.18 -6.16
CA VAL A 171 -36.13 -7.56 -6.68
C VAL A 171 -35.09 -8.46 -5.99
N LYS A 172 -33.86 -7.97 -5.82
CA LYS A 172 -32.80 -8.68 -5.08
C LYS A 172 -33.16 -8.94 -3.61
N LYS A 173 -34.00 -8.10 -3.00
CA LYS A 173 -34.55 -8.28 -1.64
C LYS A 173 -35.84 -9.13 -1.60
N GLY A 174 -36.23 -9.73 -2.72
CA GLY A 174 -37.35 -10.69 -2.80
C GLY A 174 -38.70 -10.08 -3.15
N PHE A 175 -38.76 -8.83 -3.59
CA PHE A 175 -40.00 -8.22 -4.08
C PHE A 175 -40.24 -8.61 -5.55
N ASN A 176 -41.46 -9.04 -5.89
CA ASN A 176 -41.81 -9.42 -7.25
C ASN A 176 -42.38 -8.21 -8.02
N ILE A 177 -41.52 -7.43 -8.65
CA ILE A 177 -41.88 -6.27 -9.47
C ILE A 177 -41.08 -6.26 -10.78
N THR A 178 -41.60 -5.59 -11.80
CA THR A 178 -40.87 -5.38 -13.07
C THR A 178 -39.76 -4.35 -12.88
N VAL A 179 -38.61 -4.62 -13.50
CA VAL A 179 -37.47 -3.69 -13.57
C VAL A 179 -37.49 -3.00 -14.93
N ASP A 180 -38.27 -1.91 -15.04
CA ASP A 180 -38.47 -1.14 -16.26
C ASP A 180 -38.03 0.33 -16.14
N GLY A 181 -37.63 0.77 -14.95
CA GLY A 181 -37.27 2.14 -14.64
C GLY A 181 -38.46 3.09 -14.54
N ILE A 182 -39.70 2.57 -14.46
CA ILE A 182 -40.94 3.35 -14.44
C ILE A 182 -41.60 3.26 -13.06
N TYR A 183 -41.86 4.41 -12.43
CA TYR A 183 -42.49 4.46 -11.12
C TYR A 183 -44.00 4.20 -11.21
N ARG A 184 -44.42 2.95 -11.02
CA ARG A 184 -45.82 2.50 -11.01
C ARG A 184 -46.28 2.08 -9.62
N ILE A 185 -47.55 1.67 -9.51
CA ILE A 185 -48.17 1.28 -8.24
C ILE A 185 -47.46 0.08 -7.60
N GLU A 186 -46.96 -0.86 -8.40
CA GLU A 186 -46.21 -2.04 -7.94
C GLU A 186 -44.88 -1.62 -7.31
N THR A 187 -44.18 -0.65 -7.92
CA THR A 187 -42.92 -0.10 -7.38
C THR A 187 -43.19 0.65 -6.09
N LYS A 188 -44.22 1.50 -6.04
CA LYS A 188 -44.62 2.24 -4.84
C LYS A 188 -44.98 1.29 -3.68
N ASN A 189 -45.78 0.26 -3.95
CA ASN A 189 -46.16 -0.72 -2.93
C ASN A 189 -44.95 -1.54 -2.45
N ALA A 190 -44.02 -1.89 -3.33
CA ALA A 190 -42.79 -2.58 -2.95
C ALA A 190 -41.88 -1.70 -2.08
N ILE A 191 -41.74 -0.41 -2.38
CA ILE A 191 -41.02 0.56 -1.53
C ILE A 191 -41.69 0.64 -0.16
N LYS A 192 -43.01 0.82 -0.13
CA LYS A 192 -43.77 0.90 1.12
C LYS A 192 -43.58 -0.36 1.98
N SER A 193 -43.71 -1.54 1.39
CA SER A 193 -43.49 -2.79 2.12
C SER A 193 -42.03 -3.01 2.53
N PHE A 194 -41.07 -2.47 1.78
CA PHE A 194 -39.67 -2.43 2.19
C PHE A 194 -39.48 -1.52 3.41
N GLU A 195 -40.07 -0.32 3.40
CA GLU A 195 -40.05 0.62 4.52
C GLU A 195 -40.68 0.01 5.78
N GLU A 196 -41.85 -0.62 5.66
CA GLU A 196 -42.52 -1.35 6.77
C GLU A 196 -41.59 -2.42 7.37
N LYS A 197 -40.96 -3.25 6.52
CA LYS A 197 -40.03 -4.30 6.97
C LYS A 197 -38.78 -3.77 7.65
N ASN A 198 -38.39 -2.52 7.37
CA ASN A 198 -37.17 -1.91 7.93
C ASN A 198 -37.48 -0.84 8.99
N ASN A 199 -38.72 -0.76 9.48
CA ASN A 199 -39.18 0.22 10.48
C ASN A 199 -38.94 1.68 10.05
N LEU A 200 -39.14 1.98 8.76
CA LEU A 200 -39.09 3.34 8.21
C LEU A 200 -40.51 3.92 8.08
N PHE A 201 -40.61 5.20 7.73
CA PHE A 201 -41.91 5.82 7.44
C PHE A 201 -42.47 5.27 6.13
N ALA A 202 -43.47 4.38 6.24
CA ALA A 202 -44.01 3.61 5.12
C ALA A 202 -45.02 4.39 4.26
N ASP A 203 -44.54 5.38 3.50
CA ASP A 203 -45.36 6.15 2.56
C ASP A 203 -45.16 5.74 1.08
N GLY A 204 -44.19 4.86 0.82
CA GLY A 204 -43.83 4.37 -0.50
C GLY A 204 -43.08 5.38 -1.35
N LEU A 205 -42.55 6.45 -0.74
CA LEU A 205 -41.76 7.49 -1.39
C LEU A 205 -40.29 7.30 -1.02
N LEU A 206 -39.42 7.46 -2.01
CA LEU A 206 -37.99 7.43 -1.74
C LEU A 206 -37.58 8.67 -0.95
N ASP A 207 -36.88 8.45 0.16
CA ASP A 207 -36.07 9.45 0.84
C ASP A 207 -34.64 8.92 1.07
N ILE A 208 -33.79 9.74 1.69
CA ILE A 208 -32.40 9.36 1.98
C ILE A 208 -32.33 8.14 2.90
N LEU A 209 -33.25 8.01 3.88
CA LEU A 209 -33.25 6.90 4.84
C LEU A 209 -33.67 5.58 4.17
N THR A 210 -34.68 5.62 3.30
CA THR A 210 -35.12 4.50 2.46
C THR A 210 -34.00 4.07 1.53
N LEU A 211 -33.30 4.99 0.87
CA LEU A 211 -32.15 4.66 0.02
C LEU A 211 -30.98 4.08 0.82
N ASP A 212 -30.67 4.64 2.00
CA ASP A 212 -29.63 4.13 2.89
C ASP A 212 -29.91 2.69 3.31
N ALA A 213 -31.13 2.40 3.76
CA ALA A 213 -31.54 1.05 4.15
C ALA A 213 -31.58 0.09 2.96
N LEU A 214 -32.05 0.56 1.79
CA LEU A 214 -32.19 -0.26 0.60
C LEU A 214 -30.83 -0.70 0.07
N PHE A 215 -29.84 0.20 0.09
CA PHE A 215 -28.48 0.01 -0.43
C PHE A 215 -27.42 -0.30 0.63
N LYS A 216 -27.82 -0.57 1.87
CA LYS A 216 -26.97 -1.29 2.83
C LYS A 216 -26.69 -2.71 2.35
#